data_AF-A0AAE1XTC3-F1
#
_entry.id   AF-A0AAE1XTC3-F1
#
_cell.length_a   1.000
_cell.length_b   1.000
_cell.length_c   1.000
_cell.angle_alpha   90.00
_cell.angle_beta   90.00
_cell.angle_gamma   90.00
#
_symmetry.space_group_name_H-M   'P 1'
#
loop_
_entity.id
_entity.type
_entity.pdbx_description
1 polymer ?
#
loop_
_entity_poly.entity_id
_entity_poly.type
_entity_poly.pdbx_seq_one_letter_code
_entity_poly.pdbx_strand_id
1 'polypeptide(L)'
;MRLDPIQFVDEYLKTEAYLRTYKGNIQVVPDESMWSENPHIPPLKPPLYKKMNKAFKQGSSQVNRRKEPNEPPKVHRWPTHKTCKACNEIDHNKITCKSNSSQSKPSQ
;
A
#
# COMPACT_ATOMS: atom_id res chain seq x y z
N MET A 1 -16.20 -27.86 26.80
CA MET A 1 -17.23 -26.81 26.61
C MET A 1 -16.52 -25.48 26.45
N ARG A 2 -16.84 -24.69 25.43
CA ARG A 2 -16.22 -23.37 25.22
C ARG A 2 -16.99 -22.35 26.06
N LEU A 3 -16.32 -21.77 27.04
CA LEU A 3 -16.91 -20.72 27.87
C LEU A 3 -16.97 -19.42 27.07
N ASP A 4 -18.06 -18.66 27.25
CA ASP A 4 -18.25 -17.36 26.63
C ASP A 4 -17.44 -16.30 27.40
N PRO A 5 -16.45 -15.64 26.78
CA PRO A 5 -15.63 -14.62 27.44
C PRO A 5 -16.43 -13.46 28.03
N ILE A 6 -17.63 -13.18 27.49
CA ILE A 6 -18.49 -12.07 27.92
C ILE A 6 -18.95 -12.26 29.38
N GLN A 7 -19.04 -13.50 29.86
CA GLN A 7 -19.47 -13.83 31.23
C GLN A 7 -18.42 -13.47 32.30
N PHE A 8 -17.17 -13.21 31.90
CA PHE A 8 -16.07 -12.86 32.80
C PHE A 8 -15.74 -11.36 32.80
N VAL A 9 -16.51 -10.56 32.07
CA VAL A 9 -16.35 -9.10 32.00
C VAL A 9 -17.11 -8.44 33.15
N ASP A 10 -16.43 -7.56 33.88
CA ASP A 10 -17.03 -6.73 34.93
C ASP A 10 -18.23 -5.94 34.38
N GLU A 11 -19.28 -5.78 35.19
CA GLU A 11 -20.49 -5.05 34.82
C GLU A 11 -20.21 -3.64 34.31
N TYR A 12 -19.20 -2.96 34.88
CA TYR A 12 -18.81 -1.62 34.46
C TYR A 12 -18.19 -1.55 33.05
N LEU A 13 -17.67 -2.68 32.55
CA LEU A 13 -17.05 -2.79 31.23
C LEU A 13 -18.01 -3.36 30.17
N LYS A 14 -19.26 -3.66 30.53
CA LYS A 14 -20.27 -4.13 29.58
C LYS A 14 -20.78 -2.98 28.70
N THR A 15 -21.20 -3.33 27.49
CA THR A 15 -21.77 -2.37 26.52
C THR A 15 -22.96 -1.61 27.11
N GLU A 16 -23.77 -2.25 27.94
CA GLU A 16 -24.92 -1.61 28.61
C GLU A 16 -24.49 -0.48 29.55
N ALA A 17 -23.44 -0.68 30.34
CA ALA A 17 -22.88 0.34 31.23
C ALA A 17 -22.29 1.51 30.41
N TYR A 18 -21.60 1.21 29.32
CA TYR A 18 -21.11 2.22 28.38
C TYR A 18 -22.27 3.06 27.80
N LEU A 19 -23.29 2.42 27.23
CA LEU A 19 -24.44 3.11 26.64
C LEU A 19 -25.21 3.94 27.68
N ARG A 20 -25.36 3.44 28.91
CA ARG A 20 -25.99 4.19 30.01
C ARG A 20 -25.18 5.44 30.38
N THR A 21 -23.85 5.30 30.48
CA THR A 21 -22.94 6.38 30.86
C THR A 21 -22.95 7.50 29.83
N TYR A 22 -22.96 7.14 28.55
CA TYR A 22 -22.86 8.10 27.46
C TYR A 22 -24.20 8.42 26.77
N LYS A 23 -25.34 7.97 27.32
CA LYS A 23 -26.69 8.16 26.76
C LYS A 23 -27.02 9.62 26.43
N GLY A 24 -26.52 10.57 27.22
CA GLY A 24 -26.72 12.01 27.01
C GLY A 24 -25.58 12.72 26.28
N ASN A 25 -24.44 12.04 26.06
CA ASN A 25 -23.20 12.68 25.63
C ASN A 25 -22.69 12.20 24.26
N ILE A 26 -23.14 11.04 23.78
CA ILE A 26 -22.90 10.65 22.39
C ILE A 26 -23.93 11.39 21.54
N GLN A 27 -23.52 12.53 21.00
CA GLN A 27 -24.22 13.09 19.86
C GLN A 27 -24.03 12.13 18.70
N VAL A 28 -25.13 11.70 18.08
CA VAL A 28 -25.07 10.95 16.83
C VAL A 28 -24.32 11.82 15.83
N VAL A 29 -23.29 11.27 15.20
CA VAL A 29 -22.68 11.92 14.03
C VAL A 29 -23.78 11.96 12.98
N PRO A 30 -24.19 13.15 12.51
CA PRO A 30 -25.23 13.24 11.50
C PRO A 30 -24.78 12.48 10.25
N ASP A 31 -25.69 11.72 9.67
CA ASP A 31 -25.46 11.06 8.38
C ASP A 31 -25.12 12.10 7.30
N GLU A 32 -24.51 11.68 6.19
CA GLU A 32 -24.10 12.57 5.10
C GLU A 32 -25.27 13.45 4.61
N SER A 33 -26.50 12.93 4.68
CA SER A 33 -27.73 13.65 4.33
C SER A 33 -28.04 14.86 5.22
N MET A 34 -27.49 14.92 6.43
CA MET A 34 -27.69 16.00 7.40
C MET A 34 -26.56 17.05 7.35
N TRP A 35 -25.55 16.85 6.51
CA TRP A 35 -24.47 17.80 6.35
C TRP A 35 -24.95 18.98 5.51
N SER A 36 -24.64 20.20 5.92
CA SER A 36 -25.01 21.39 5.16
C SER A 36 -24.24 21.43 3.84
N GLU A 37 -24.96 21.34 2.71
CA GLU A 37 -24.38 21.62 1.40
C GLU A 37 -24.03 23.11 1.32
N ASN A 38 -22.73 23.43 1.29
CA ASN A 38 -22.29 24.81 1.15
C ASN A 38 -21.99 25.11 -0.34
N PRO A 39 -22.85 25.88 -1.03
CA PRO A 39 -22.68 26.17 -2.45
C PRO A 39 -21.45 27.05 -2.75
N HIS A 40 -20.85 27.65 -1.72
CA HIS A 40 -19.68 28.50 -1.85
C HIS A 40 -18.36 27.72 -1.70
N ILE A 41 -18.39 26.46 -1.26
CA ILE A 41 -17.18 25.65 -1.12
C ILE A 41 -16.95 24.88 -2.43
N PRO A 42 -15.88 25.17 -3.18
CA PRO A 42 -15.55 24.37 -4.35
C PRO A 42 -15.22 22.94 -3.92
N PRO A 43 -15.54 21.93 -4.76
CA PRO A 43 -15.28 20.53 -4.43
C PRO A 43 -13.79 20.34 -4.10
N LEU A 44 -13.53 19.71 -2.95
CA LEU A 44 -12.17 19.40 -2.50
C LEU A 44 -11.50 18.53 -3.57
N LYS A 45 -10.53 19.10 -4.28
CA LYS A 45 -9.70 18.32 -5.19
C LYS A 45 -8.75 17.48 -4.33
N PRO A 46 -8.53 16.20 -4.69
CA PRO A 46 -7.49 15.42 -4.02
C PRO A 46 -6.15 16.17 -4.11
N PRO A 47 -5.27 16.01 -3.12
CA PRO A 47 -3.95 16.60 -3.20
C PRO A 47 -3.30 16.17 -4.52
N LEU A 48 -2.80 17.14 -5.27
CA LEU A 48 -2.10 16.88 -6.51
C LEU A 48 -0.82 16.12 -6.16
N TYR A 49 -0.86 14.80 -6.29
CA TYR A 49 0.34 14.00 -6.22
C TYR A 49 1.20 14.40 -7.41
N LYS A 50 2.28 15.16 -7.17
CA LYS A 50 3.36 15.18 -8.15
C LYS A 50 3.91 13.77 -8.14
N LYS A 51 3.99 13.09 -9.30
CA LYS A 51 4.80 11.87 -9.44
C LYS A 51 6.10 12.17 -8.72
N MET A 52 6.46 11.41 -7.69
CA MET A 52 7.68 11.64 -6.90
C MET A 52 8.86 11.68 -7.88
N ASN A 53 9.23 12.88 -8.32
CA ASN A 53 10.39 13.07 -9.14
C ASN A 53 11.60 12.91 -8.22
N LYS A 54 12.76 12.56 -8.77
CA LYS A 54 14.01 12.41 -8.00
C LYS A 54 14.27 13.62 -7.09
N ALA A 55 13.78 14.81 -7.46
CA ALA A 55 13.86 16.03 -6.68
C ALA A 55 13.07 15.99 -5.35
N PHE A 56 11.86 15.44 -5.29
CA PHE A 56 11.15 15.27 -4.01
C PHE A 56 11.86 14.25 -3.09
N LYS A 57 12.59 13.28 -3.67
CA LYS A 57 13.50 12.40 -2.92
C LYS A 57 14.79 13.08 -2.49
N GLN A 58 15.23 14.19 -3.11
CA GLN A 58 16.46 14.89 -2.71
C GLN A 58 16.36 15.58 -1.34
N GLY A 59 15.14 15.84 -0.84
CA GLY A 59 14.91 16.36 0.51
C GLY A 59 14.88 15.28 1.60
N SER A 60 14.63 14.02 1.23
CA SER A 60 14.93 12.90 2.12
C SER A 60 16.40 12.60 1.91
N SER A 61 17.24 12.94 2.87
CA SER A 61 18.54 12.28 2.96
C SER A 61 18.25 10.78 2.95
N GLN A 62 18.55 10.10 1.83
CA GLN A 62 18.72 8.66 1.90
C GLN A 62 19.88 8.52 2.85
N VAL A 63 19.58 8.15 4.10
CA VAL A 63 20.60 7.92 5.11
C VAL A 63 21.54 6.90 4.50
N ASN A 64 22.69 7.37 4.04
CA ASN A 64 23.78 6.53 3.58
C ASN A 64 24.35 5.89 4.84
N ARG A 65 23.59 4.94 5.41
CA ARG A 65 24.02 4.20 6.58
C ARG A 65 25.27 3.44 6.18
N ARG A 66 26.38 3.76 6.84
CA ARG A 66 27.62 2.98 6.72
C ARG A 66 27.34 1.61 7.34
N LYS A 67 27.78 0.55 6.66
CA LYS A 67 27.70 -0.80 7.19
C LYS A 67 28.74 -0.99 8.28
N GLU A 68 28.35 -1.67 9.34
CA GLU A 68 29.31 -2.11 10.37
C GLU A 68 30.21 -3.22 9.80
N PRO A 69 31.43 -3.41 10.32
CA PRO A 69 32.39 -4.41 9.80
C PRO A 69 31.86 -5.85 9.78
N ASN A 70 30.88 -6.18 10.62
CA ASN A 70 30.30 -7.52 10.74
C ASN A 70 28.92 -7.66 10.07
N GLU A 71 28.51 -6.70 9.25
CA GLU A 71 27.20 -6.76 8.58
C GLU A 71 27.29 -7.59 7.28
N PRO A 72 26.44 -8.62 7.10
CA PRO A 72 26.47 -9.43 5.89
C PRO A 72 26.18 -8.58 4.62
N PRO A 73 26.76 -8.96 3.46
CA PRO A 73 26.44 -8.30 2.21
C PRO A 73 24.94 -8.42 1.90
N LYS A 74 24.38 -7.40 1.26
CA LYS A 74 22.99 -7.47 0.80
C LYS A 74 22.95 -8.54 -0.29
N VAL A 75 22.36 -9.69 0.00
CA VAL A 75 22.02 -10.69 -1.02
C VAL A 75 21.03 -10.05 -1.99
N HIS A 76 21.48 -9.75 -3.20
CA HIS A 76 20.56 -9.35 -4.26
C HIS A 76 19.68 -10.56 -4.58
N ARG A 77 18.36 -10.42 -4.45
CA ARG A 77 17.39 -11.48 -4.75
C ARG A 77 17.05 -11.54 -6.24
N TRP A 78 18.07 -11.52 -7.09
CA TRP A 78 17.85 -11.82 -8.50
C TRP A 78 17.93 -13.33 -8.67
N PRO A 79 16.97 -13.96 -9.35
CA PRO A 79 17.15 -15.34 -9.75
C PRO A 79 18.38 -15.41 -10.67
N THR A 80 19.29 -16.34 -10.37
CA THR A 80 20.53 -16.59 -11.11
C THR A 80 20.27 -16.76 -12.61
N HIS A 81 19.09 -17.29 -12.96
CA HIS A 81 18.63 -17.49 -14.31
C HIS A 81 17.40 -16.66 -14.60
N LYS A 82 17.36 -16.06 -15.80
CA LYS A 82 16.18 -15.34 -16.30
C LYS A 82 15.43 -16.23 -17.26
N THR A 83 14.16 -16.51 -16.97
CA THR A 83 13.30 -17.28 -17.88
C THR A 83 12.59 -16.34 -18.84
N CYS A 84 12.75 -16.58 -20.14
CA CYS A 84 12.10 -15.82 -21.18
C CYS A 84 10.61 -16.16 -21.25
N LYS A 85 9.71 -15.19 -21.07
CA LYS A 85 8.26 -15.43 -21.21
C LYS A 85 7.77 -15.72 -22.65
N ALA A 86 8.64 -15.57 -23.66
CA ALA A 86 8.27 -15.80 -25.06
C ALA A 86 8.58 -17.24 -25.52
N CYS A 87 9.72 -17.80 -25.12
CA CYS A 87 10.13 -19.17 -25.49
C CYS A 87 10.28 -20.11 -24.29
N ASN A 88 10.08 -19.62 -23.06
CA ASN A 88 10.25 -20.34 -21.79
C ASN A 88 11.65 -20.92 -21.53
N GLU A 89 12.65 -20.55 -22.33
CA GLU A 89 14.04 -20.90 -22.10
C GLU A 89 14.67 -20.02 -21.02
N ILE A 90 15.68 -20.57 -20.35
CA ILE A 90 16.49 -19.89 -19.34
C ILE A 90 17.60 -19.05 -20.00
N ASP A 91 18.18 -18.13 -19.22
CA ASP A 91 19.31 -17.24 -19.56
C ASP A 91 19.06 -16.03 -20.47
N HIS A 92 17.81 -15.73 -20.83
CA HIS A 92 17.48 -14.49 -21.54
C HIS A 92 16.09 -13.94 -21.23
N ASN A 93 15.85 -12.67 -21.55
CA ASN A 93 14.56 -12.01 -21.36
C ASN A 93 13.78 -11.92 -22.68
N LYS A 94 12.46 -11.68 -22.61
CA LYS A 94 11.60 -11.47 -23.80
C LYS A 94 12.18 -10.45 -24.80
N ILE A 95 12.84 -9.42 -24.30
CA ILE A 95 13.45 -8.33 -25.11
C ILE A 95 14.61 -8.85 -25.96
N THR A 96 15.44 -9.74 -25.42
CA THR A 96 16.63 -10.29 -26.09
C THR A 96 16.36 -11.66 -26.72
N CYS A 97 15.07 -12.02 -26.87
CA CYS A 97 14.67 -13.32 -27.36
C CYS A 97 14.76 -13.37 -28.89
N LYS A 98 15.51 -14.35 -29.41
CA LYS A 98 15.72 -14.55 -30.85
C LYS A 98 14.43 -14.89 -31.60
N SER A 99 13.40 -15.43 -30.94
CA SER A 99 12.11 -15.72 -31.54
C SER A 99 11.27 -14.45 -31.85
N ASN A 100 11.60 -13.32 -31.22
CA ASN A 100 10.93 -12.03 -31.47
C ASN A 100 11.64 -11.21 -32.57
N SER A 101 12.89 -11.53 -32.91
CA SER A 101 13.64 -10.85 -33.97
C SER A 101 13.29 -11.32 -35.40
N SER A 102 12.41 -12.32 -35.56
CA SER A 102 12.04 -12.86 -36.88
C SER A 102 10.82 -12.19 -37.52
N GLN A 103 10.28 -11.11 -36.96
CA GLN A 103 9.25 -10.29 -37.60
C GLN A 103 9.81 -8.94 -38.08
N SER A 104 10.81 -9.01 -38.96
CA SER A 104 11.12 -7.94 -39.90
C SER A 104 11.81 -8.56 -41.12
N LYS A 105 11.04 -9.24 -41.97
CA LYS A 105 11.46 -9.47 -43.36
C LYS A 105 11.00 -8.24 -44.17
N PRO A 106 11.86 -7.57 -44.94
CA PRO A 106 11.42 -6.55 -45.87
C PRO A 106 10.67 -7.23 -47.02
N SER A 107 9.47 -6.74 -47.35
CA SER A 107 8.74 -7.11 -48.57
C SER A 107 9.57 -6.71 -49.79
N GLN A 108 9.72 -7.64 -50.74
CA GLN A 108 10.03 -7.33 -52.14
C GLN A 108 8.74 -6.99 -52.88
#